data_AF-A0A2T4G9Y3-F1
#
_entry.id   AF-A0A2T4G9Y3-F1
#
_cell.length_a   1.000
_cell.length_b   1.000
_cell.length_c   1.000
_cell.angle_alpha   90.00
_cell.angle_beta   90.00
_cell.angle_gamma   90.00
#
_symmetry.space_group_name_H-M   'P 1'
#
loop_
_entity.id
_entity.type
_entity.pdbx_description
1 polymer ?
#
loop_
_entity_poly.entity_id
_entity_poly.type
_entity_poly.pdbx_seq_one_letter_code
_entity_poly.pdbx_strand_id
1 'polypeptide(L)'
;MRKTLIALMFAAALPTVAMAAMPDGPGPMGEPSGHMMGGPGHGGEHGPRGKGGPFSQLDLSKEQRQQIGKLMGDQWHARKDLVKKYLDKLPAADQKAMQDEIAAGKQKTQADIRAVLKPDQQKKFDEIVKKQAERRAEWKEFQAWKAQQPQKAQ
;
A
#
# COMPACT_ATOMS: atom_id res chain seq x y z
N MET A 1 -44.75 34.50 -12.01
CA MET A 1 -44.16 35.63 -11.24
C MET A 1 -44.00 35.20 -9.77
N ARG A 2 -42.88 35.62 -9.13
CA ARG A 2 -42.51 35.49 -7.69
C ARG A 2 -42.14 34.04 -7.26
N LYS A 3 -40.90 33.55 -7.13
CA LYS A 3 -39.63 33.97 -6.48
C LYS A 3 -39.74 34.28 -4.97
N THR A 4 -39.29 33.35 -4.12
CA THR A 4 -38.77 33.64 -2.77
C THR A 4 -37.59 32.71 -2.46
N LEU A 5 -36.38 33.24 -2.59
CA LEU A 5 -35.14 32.76 -2.00
C LEU A 5 -35.07 33.30 -0.56
N ILE A 6 -34.75 32.45 0.42
CA ILE A 6 -34.24 32.91 1.71
C ILE A 6 -32.94 32.16 1.99
N ALA A 7 -31.85 32.91 1.84
CA ALA A 7 -30.52 32.54 2.28
C ALA A 7 -30.41 32.83 3.79
N LEU A 8 -29.90 31.89 4.56
CA LEU A 8 -29.42 32.11 5.93
C LEU A 8 -27.99 31.57 6.01
N MET A 9 -27.04 32.45 5.70
CA MET A 9 -25.64 32.30 6.07
C MET A 9 -25.49 32.88 7.48
N PHE A 10 -25.19 32.03 8.46
CA PHE A 10 -24.65 32.48 9.75
C PHE A 10 -23.17 32.09 9.80
N ALA A 11 -22.33 33.06 9.49
CA ALA A 11 -20.92 33.03 9.84
C ALA A 11 -20.82 33.32 11.36
N ALA A 12 -20.43 32.32 12.14
CA ALA A 12 -19.94 32.51 13.50
C ALA A 12 -18.54 31.92 13.59
N ALA A 13 -17.61 32.77 13.98
CA ALA A 13 -16.18 32.54 14.08
C ALA A 13 -15.80 31.52 15.17
N LEU A 14 -14.69 30.82 14.94
CA LEU A 14 -14.06 29.82 15.82
C LEU A 14 -13.54 30.43 17.13
N PRO A 15 -13.44 29.60 18.19
CA PRO A 15 -12.20 29.55 18.97
C PRO A 15 -11.59 28.15 18.97
N THR A 16 -10.44 28.09 18.32
CA THR A 16 -9.32 27.16 18.49
C THR A 16 -9.12 26.76 19.95
N VAL A 17 -9.42 25.51 20.30
CA VAL A 17 -8.88 24.90 21.52
C VAL A 17 -7.49 24.34 21.20
N ALA A 18 -6.48 25.14 21.51
CA ALA A 18 -5.12 24.66 21.64
C ALA A 18 -5.03 23.85 22.95
N MET A 19 -5.11 22.51 22.86
CA MET A 19 -4.63 21.65 23.93
C MET A 19 -3.12 21.52 23.76
N ALA A 20 -2.42 22.33 24.55
CA ALA A 20 -0.99 22.30 24.76
C ALA A 20 -0.56 21.04 25.53
N ALA A 21 0.70 20.64 25.30
CA ALA A 21 1.54 19.78 26.14
C ALA A 21 1.18 18.29 26.25
N MET A 22 1.77 17.49 25.34
CA MET A 22 2.29 16.17 25.72
C MET A 22 3.77 16.37 26.08
N PRO A 23 4.20 16.10 27.32
CA PRO A 23 5.58 16.28 27.75
C PRO A 23 6.53 15.27 27.08
N ASP A 24 7.69 15.78 26.71
CA ASP A 24 8.89 15.03 26.33
C ASP A 24 9.21 13.93 27.35
N GLY A 25 9.18 12.69 26.89
CA GLY A 25 9.75 11.54 27.59
C GLY A 25 10.67 10.78 26.63
N PRO A 26 11.98 10.68 26.93
CA PRO A 26 12.91 9.94 26.09
C PRO A 26 12.68 8.44 26.31
N GLY A 27 11.90 7.82 25.43
CA GLY A 27 11.87 6.36 25.33
C GLY A 27 13.24 5.85 24.87
N PRO A 28 13.74 4.72 25.40
CA PRO A 28 15.06 4.21 25.07
C PRO A 28 15.14 3.89 23.57
N MET A 29 15.92 4.70 22.86
CA MET A 29 16.35 4.50 21.48
C MET A 29 17.25 3.25 21.42
N GLY A 30 16.63 2.09 21.22
CA GLY A 30 17.29 0.91 20.70
C GLY A 30 17.65 1.12 19.22
N GLU A 31 18.89 0.79 18.87
CA GLU A 31 19.65 1.08 17.66
C GLU A 31 18.96 1.02 16.28
N PRO A 32 19.47 1.77 15.28
CA PRO A 32 18.92 1.82 13.92
C PRO A 32 19.41 0.63 13.07
N SER A 33 18.77 -0.52 13.19
CA SER A 33 18.86 -1.56 12.15
C SER A 33 17.88 -1.23 11.02
N GLY A 34 18.34 -0.48 10.03
CA GLY A 34 17.54 0.07 8.94
C GLY A 34 16.73 -0.95 8.14
N HIS A 35 15.44 -1.08 8.43
CA HIS A 35 14.48 -1.80 7.60
C HIS A 35 13.10 -1.13 7.71
N MET A 36 12.86 -0.07 6.94
CA MET A 36 11.49 0.36 6.65
C MET A 36 11.38 0.81 5.19
N MET A 37 10.63 0.06 4.39
CA MET A 37 9.44 0.53 3.65
C MET A 37 9.11 -0.46 2.52
N GLY A 38 8.21 -1.41 2.79
CA GLY A 38 7.64 -2.30 1.79
C GLY A 38 6.84 -3.41 2.46
N GLY A 39 5.56 -3.56 2.14
CA GLY A 39 4.67 -4.56 2.75
C GLY A 39 5.15 -6.01 2.59
N PRO A 40 4.42 -7.01 3.11
CA PRO A 40 4.86 -8.40 3.12
C PRO A 40 4.99 -8.95 1.69
N GLY A 41 6.18 -8.80 1.11
CA GLY A 41 6.43 -9.10 -0.29
C GLY A 41 7.91 -8.98 -0.66
N HIS A 42 8.47 -10.15 -0.96
CA HIS A 42 9.68 -10.39 -1.76
C HIS A 42 11.07 -10.04 -1.19
N GLY A 43 11.75 -11.09 -0.74
CA GLY A 43 13.14 -11.38 -1.11
C GLY A 43 14.20 -10.60 -0.34
N GLY A 44 14.95 -11.30 0.51
CA GLY A 44 16.15 -10.75 1.14
C GLY A 44 16.45 -11.47 2.44
N GLU A 45 16.16 -10.84 3.57
CA GLU A 45 16.72 -11.29 4.84
C GLU A 45 15.71 -11.85 5.84
N HIS A 46 14.41 -11.49 5.80
CA HIS A 46 13.50 -11.75 6.93
C HIS A 46 12.25 -12.60 6.63
N GLY A 47 12.18 -13.25 5.47
CA GLY A 47 11.11 -14.22 5.17
C GLY A 47 11.44 -15.63 5.70
N PRO A 48 10.49 -16.57 5.73
CA PRO A 48 10.78 -17.97 6.02
C PRO A 48 11.86 -18.58 5.11
N ARG A 49 12.02 -18.01 3.90
CA ARG A 49 13.08 -18.31 2.92
C ARG A 49 14.30 -17.39 2.95
N GLY A 50 14.24 -16.29 3.68
CA GLY A 50 15.31 -15.31 3.80
C GLY A 50 16.42 -15.81 4.71
N LYS A 51 17.53 -15.08 4.72
CA LYS A 51 18.69 -15.37 5.57
C LYS A 51 18.34 -15.16 7.05
N GLY A 52 17.91 -16.22 7.73
CA GLY A 52 17.41 -16.17 9.12
C GLY A 52 16.03 -16.79 9.33
N GLY A 53 15.35 -17.24 8.25
CA GLY A 53 14.13 -18.03 8.37
C GLY A 53 14.40 -19.49 8.76
N PRO A 54 13.43 -20.21 9.33
CA PRO A 54 13.60 -21.61 9.76
C PRO A 54 14.08 -22.54 8.64
N PHE A 55 13.70 -22.27 7.38
CA PHE A 55 14.14 -23.07 6.24
C PHE A 55 15.58 -22.77 5.80
N SER A 56 16.17 -21.64 6.23
CA SER A 56 17.57 -21.30 5.94
C SER A 56 18.56 -22.05 6.83
N GLN A 57 18.09 -22.63 7.94
CA GLN A 57 18.87 -23.46 8.87
C GLN A 57 18.86 -24.95 8.48
N LEU A 58 18.02 -25.33 7.52
CA LEU A 58 17.92 -26.69 7.01
C LEU A 58 18.82 -26.85 5.79
N ASP A 59 19.55 -27.96 5.70
CA ASP A 59 20.32 -28.31 4.50
C ASP A 59 19.39 -28.86 3.41
N LEU A 60 18.67 -27.94 2.76
CA LEU A 60 17.68 -28.26 1.73
C LEU A 60 18.33 -28.37 0.35
N SER A 61 18.00 -29.46 -0.36
CA SER A 61 18.31 -29.62 -1.78
C SER A 61 17.61 -28.55 -2.63
N LYS A 62 18.10 -28.34 -3.86
CA LYS A 62 17.51 -27.37 -4.81
C LYS A 62 16.04 -27.67 -5.09
N GLU A 63 15.69 -28.94 -5.21
CA GLU A 63 14.32 -29.42 -5.47
C GLU A 63 13.41 -29.15 -4.27
N GLN A 64 13.87 -29.44 -3.05
CA GLN A 64 13.13 -29.15 -1.83
C GLN A 64 12.87 -27.64 -1.68
N ARG A 65 13.88 -26.80 -1.96
CA ARG A 65 13.72 -25.34 -1.93
C ARG A 65 12.67 -24.86 -2.93
N GLN A 66 12.61 -25.46 -4.12
CA GLN A 66 11.62 -25.12 -5.13
C GLN A 66 10.21 -25.60 -4.75
N GLN A 67 10.06 -26.81 -4.18
CA GLN A 67 8.78 -27.34 -3.73
C GLN A 67 8.22 -26.53 -2.56
N ILE A 68 9.05 -26.28 -1.54
CA ILE A 68 8.72 -25.35 -0.46
C ILE A 68 8.33 -24.03 -1.11
N GLY A 69 9.18 -23.53 -2.02
CA GLY A 69 8.94 -22.45 -3.01
C GLY A 69 7.48 -22.22 -3.32
N LYS A 70 6.96 -23.20 -4.05
CA LYS A 70 5.59 -23.32 -4.51
C LYS A 70 4.58 -23.33 -3.38
N LEU A 71 4.75 -24.16 -2.35
CA LEU A 71 3.81 -24.28 -1.24
C LEU A 71 3.53 -22.93 -0.54
N MET A 72 4.58 -22.12 -0.28
CA MET A 72 4.36 -20.81 0.33
C MET A 72 3.72 -19.80 -0.63
N GLY A 73 4.00 -19.92 -1.93
CA GLY A 73 3.32 -19.14 -2.96
C GLY A 73 1.82 -19.45 -2.97
N ASP A 74 1.48 -20.74 -3.02
CA ASP A 74 0.10 -21.24 -3.00
C ASP A 74 -0.63 -20.81 -1.72
N GLN A 75 0.03 -20.91 -0.56
CA GLN A 75 -0.52 -20.42 0.71
C GLN A 75 -0.80 -18.90 0.68
N TRP A 76 0.11 -18.10 0.11
CA TRP A 76 -0.08 -16.66 -0.02
C TRP A 76 -1.25 -16.32 -0.95
N HIS A 77 -1.37 -17.02 -2.08
CA HIS A 77 -2.50 -16.87 -3.00
C HIS A 77 -3.81 -17.24 -2.31
N ALA A 78 -3.88 -18.39 -1.65
CA ALA A 78 -5.06 -18.84 -0.92
C ALA A 78 -5.48 -17.84 0.17
N ARG A 79 -4.51 -17.28 0.92
CA ARG A 79 -4.77 -16.22 1.91
C ARG A 79 -5.35 -14.97 1.24
N LYS A 80 -4.79 -14.54 0.11
CA LYS A 80 -5.28 -13.37 -0.63
C LYS A 80 -6.70 -13.56 -1.14
N ASP A 81 -7.00 -14.72 -1.70
CA ASP A 81 -8.34 -15.04 -2.21
C ASP A 81 -9.37 -15.09 -1.06
N LEU A 82 -8.98 -15.66 0.09
CA LEU A 82 -9.81 -15.66 1.28
C LEU A 82 -10.15 -14.24 1.74
N VAL A 83 -9.14 -13.36 1.86
CA VAL A 83 -9.36 -11.95 2.24
C VAL A 83 -10.25 -11.25 1.22
N LYS A 84 -9.97 -11.42 -0.08
CA LYS A 84 -10.77 -10.85 -1.16
C LYS A 84 -12.24 -11.26 -1.06
N LYS A 85 -12.51 -12.55 -0.84
CA LYS A 85 -13.88 -13.08 -0.67
C LYS A 85 -14.66 -12.37 0.44
N TYR A 86 -14.00 -11.92 1.51
CA TYR A 86 -14.68 -11.17 2.59
C TYR A 86 -14.75 -9.67 2.29
N LEU A 87 -13.75 -9.08 1.65
CA LEU A 87 -13.80 -7.68 1.21
C LEU A 87 -14.88 -7.45 0.15
N ASP A 88 -15.11 -8.41 -0.74
CA ASP A 88 -16.16 -8.33 -1.76
C ASP A 88 -17.58 -8.30 -1.16
N LYS A 89 -17.75 -8.68 0.12
CA LYS A 89 -19.02 -8.58 0.85
C LYS A 89 -19.25 -7.20 1.48
N LEU A 90 -18.23 -6.35 1.53
CA LEU A 90 -18.38 -4.99 2.04
C LEU A 90 -19.29 -4.18 1.10
N PRO A 91 -20.11 -3.26 1.64
CA PRO A 91 -20.83 -2.29 0.83
C PRO A 91 -19.88 -1.51 -0.10
N ALA A 92 -20.37 -1.13 -1.29
CA ALA A 92 -19.58 -0.39 -2.27
C ALA A 92 -19.02 0.93 -1.72
N ALA A 93 -19.74 1.58 -0.81
CA ALA A 93 -19.29 2.79 -0.12
C ALA A 93 -18.04 2.52 0.74
N ASP A 94 -18.06 1.44 1.52
CA ASP A 94 -16.95 1.07 2.42
C ASP A 94 -15.74 0.57 1.62
N GLN A 95 -15.97 -0.19 0.53
CA GLN A 95 -14.90 -0.56 -0.40
C GLN A 95 -14.22 0.68 -0.99
N LYS A 96 -15.02 1.67 -1.39
CA LYS A 96 -14.50 2.93 -1.94
C LYS A 96 -13.73 3.72 -0.89
N ALA A 97 -14.28 3.87 0.33
CA ALA A 97 -13.61 4.55 1.43
C ALA A 97 -12.24 3.93 1.72
N MET A 98 -12.16 2.59 1.81
CA MET A 98 -10.90 1.87 2.00
C MET A 98 -9.89 2.17 0.86
N GLN A 99 -10.32 2.15 -0.40
CA GLN A 99 -9.43 2.46 -1.54
C GLN A 99 -8.95 3.90 -1.52
N ASP A 100 -9.82 4.84 -1.17
CA ASP A 100 -9.50 6.26 -1.08
C ASP A 100 -8.51 6.51 0.08
N GLU A 101 -8.68 5.86 1.23
CA GLU A 101 -7.74 5.91 2.36
C GLU A 101 -6.36 5.35 1.98
N ILE A 102 -6.31 4.20 1.29
CA ILE A 102 -5.07 3.63 0.78
C ILE A 102 -4.38 4.59 -0.20
N ALA A 103 -5.15 5.25 -1.08
CA ALA A 103 -4.61 6.20 -2.04
C ALA A 103 -4.05 7.46 -1.34
N ALA A 104 -4.78 8.00 -0.36
CA ALA A 104 -4.35 9.14 0.44
C ALA A 104 -3.07 8.81 1.23
N GLY A 105 -3.00 7.64 1.87
CA GLY A 105 -1.81 7.17 2.57
C GLY A 105 -0.59 7.08 1.64
N LYS A 106 -0.76 6.53 0.44
CA LYS A 106 0.32 6.46 -0.58
C LYS A 106 0.80 7.85 -1.01
N GLN A 107 -0.11 8.78 -1.25
CA GLN A 107 0.24 10.15 -1.63
C GLN A 107 1.01 10.86 -0.51
N LYS A 108 0.56 10.69 0.75
CA LYS A 108 1.25 11.23 1.92
C LYS A 108 2.66 10.66 2.05
N THR A 109 2.82 9.34 2.05
CA THR A 109 4.15 8.71 2.13
C THR A 109 5.05 9.17 0.98
N GLN A 110 4.51 9.32 -0.23
CA GLN A 110 5.29 9.83 -1.36
C GLN A 110 5.77 11.28 -1.14
N ALA A 111 4.91 12.15 -0.61
CA ALA A 111 5.29 13.52 -0.26
C ALA A 111 6.35 13.55 0.84
N ASP A 112 6.19 12.74 1.88
CA ASP A 112 7.15 12.63 2.99
C ASP A 112 8.52 12.12 2.50
N ILE A 113 8.53 11.11 1.61
CA ILE A 113 9.76 10.63 0.96
C ILE A 113 10.39 11.76 0.16
N ARG A 114 9.62 12.48 -0.66
CA ARG A 114 10.15 13.58 -1.47
C ARG A 114 10.78 14.68 -0.61
N ALA A 115 10.20 14.98 0.55
CA ALA A 115 10.66 16.01 1.47
C ALA A 115 12.06 15.72 2.06
N VAL A 116 12.43 14.45 2.24
CA VAL A 116 13.76 14.06 2.77
C VAL A 116 14.83 13.88 1.70
N LEU A 117 14.46 13.96 0.41
CA LEU A 117 15.39 13.82 -0.71
C LEU A 117 16.07 15.14 -1.08
N LYS A 118 17.31 15.06 -1.54
CA LYS A 118 18.03 16.21 -2.14
C LYS A 118 17.39 16.63 -3.47
N PRO A 119 17.56 17.88 -3.94
CA PRO A 119 16.93 18.35 -5.18
C PRO A 119 17.18 17.46 -6.42
N ASP A 120 18.40 16.97 -6.61
CA ASP A 120 18.71 16.07 -7.73
C ASP A 120 18.09 14.68 -7.60
N GLN A 121 17.87 14.22 -6.37
CA GLN A 121 17.17 12.96 -6.08
C GLN A 121 15.66 13.10 -6.26
N GLN A 122 15.09 14.27 -5.92
CA GLN A 122 13.67 14.57 -6.13
C GLN A 122 13.31 14.50 -7.60
N LYS A 123 14.13 15.07 -8.50
CA LYS A 123 13.90 14.96 -9.96
C LYS A 123 13.79 13.51 -10.43
N LYS A 124 14.75 12.66 -10.02
CA LYS A 124 14.74 11.24 -10.37
C LYS A 124 13.54 10.50 -9.75
N PHE A 125 13.21 10.82 -8.50
CA PHE A 125 12.06 10.23 -7.82
C PHE A 125 10.74 10.58 -8.50
N ASP A 126 10.54 11.84 -8.87
CA ASP A 126 9.34 12.31 -9.57
C ASP A 126 9.19 11.62 -10.94
N GLU A 127 10.29 11.42 -11.68
CA GLU A 127 10.30 10.63 -12.91
C GLU A 127 9.93 9.16 -12.69
N ILE A 128 10.46 8.54 -11.62
CA ILE A 128 10.15 7.15 -11.25
C ILE A 128 8.66 7.02 -10.94
N VAL A 129 8.11 7.93 -10.12
CA VAL A 129 6.68 7.96 -9.79
C VAL A 129 5.85 8.08 -11.06
N LYS A 130 6.21 8.99 -11.96
CA LYS A 130 5.50 9.19 -13.23
C LYS A 130 5.47 7.89 -14.06
N LYS A 131 6.62 7.25 -14.26
CA LYS A 131 6.71 5.96 -14.98
C LYS A 131 5.91 4.85 -14.31
N GLN A 132 5.84 4.83 -12.97
CA GLN A 132 5.00 3.88 -12.24
C GLN A 132 3.51 4.16 -12.40
N ALA A 133 3.10 5.42 -12.54
CA ALA A 133 1.72 5.78 -12.82
C ALA A 133 1.31 5.33 -14.24
N GLU A 134 2.16 5.59 -15.24
CA GLU A 134 1.97 5.15 -16.63
C GLU A 134 1.85 3.63 -16.72
N ARG A 135 2.81 2.88 -16.17
CA ARG A 135 2.77 1.40 -16.15
C ARG A 135 1.53 0.85 -15.47
N ARG A 136 1.04 1.51 -14.40
CA ARG A 136 -0.21 1.11 -13.73
C ARG A 136 -1.43 1.38 -14.60
N ALA A 137 -1.45 2.47 -15.36
CA ALA A 137 -2.52 2.76 -16.31
C ALA A 137 -2.52 1.74 -17.45
N GLU A 138 -1.38 1.50 -18.09
CA GLU A 138 -1.20 0.47 -19.13
C GLU A 138 -1.63 -0.92 -18.64
N TRP A 139 -1.22 -1.29 -17.42
CA TRP A 139 -1.62 -2.58 -16.84
C TRP A 139 -3.13 -2.68 -16.60
N LYS A 140 -3.80 -1.58 -16.20
CA LYS A 140 -5.25 -1.56 -16.06
C LYS A 140 -5.94 -1.75 -17.41
N GLU A 141 -5.48 -1.08 -18.45
CA GLU A 141 -5.98 -1.24 -19.82
C GLU A 141 -5.78 -2.67 -20.31
N PHE A 142 -4.58 -3.24 -20.08
CA PHE A 142 -4.28 -4.63 -20.42
C PHE A 142 -5.21 -5.62 -19.70
N GLN A 143 -5.49 -5.42 -18.41
CA GLN A 143 -6.43 -6.27 -17.67
C GLN A 143 -7.86 -6.14 -18.20
N ALA A 144 -8.29 -4.93 -18.54
CA ALA A 144 -9.60 -4.70 -19.16
C ALA A 144 -9.71 -5.37 -20.54
N TRP A 145 -8.66 -5.30 -21.36
CA TRP A 145 -8.57 -6.02 -22.62
C TRP A 145 -8.62 -7.53 -22.41
N LYS A 146 -7.85 -8.06 -21.44
CA LYS A 146 -7.81 -9.49 -21.12
C LYS A 146 -9.17 -10.01 -20.65
N ALA A 147 -9.95 -9.21 -19.94
CA ALA A 147 -11.31 -9.56 -19.52
C ALA A 147 -12.30 -9.65 -20.68
N GLN A 148 -12.05 -8.95 -21.78
CA GLN A 148 -12.88 -8.99 -23.01
C GLN A 148 -12.48 -10.11 -23.97
N GLN A 149 -11.26 -10.66 -23.82
CA GLN A 149 -10.83 -11.77 -24.65
C GLN A 149 -11.61 -13.04 -24.27
N PRO A 150 -12.22 -13.75 -25.23
CA PRO A 150 -12.82 -15.04 -24.95
C PRO A 150 -11.74 -15.97 -24.42
N GLN A 151 -11.94 -16.51 -23.20
CA GLN A 151 -11.08 -17.57 -22.71
C GLN A 151 -11.24 -18.74 -23.69
N LYS A 152 -10.20 -19.02 -24.48
CA LYS A 152 -10.17 -20.22 -25.31
C LYS A 152 -10.23 -21.42 -24.35
N ALA A 153 -11.43 -21.94 -24.15
CA ALA A 153 -11.65 -23.22 -23.51
C ALA A 153 -11.04 -24.31 -24.42
N GLN A 154 -10.15 -25.11 -23.84
CA GLN A 154 -9.73 -26.41 -24.37
C GLN A 154 -10.43 -27.49 -23.57
#